data_AF-A0A534AFE0-F1
#
_entry.id   AF-A0A534AFE0-F1
#
_cell.length_a   1.000
_cell.length_b   1.000
_cell.length_c   1.000
_cell.angle_alpha   90.00
_cell.angle_beta   90.00
_cell.angle_gamma   90.00
#
_symmetry.space_group_name_H-M   'P 1'
#
loop_
_entity.id
_entity.type
_entity.pdbx_description
1 polymer ?
#
loop_
_entity_poly.entity_id
_entity_poly.type
_entity_poly.pdbx_seq_one_letter_code
_entity_poly.pdbx_strand_id
1 'polypeptide(L)'
;FPMYVMTSDYGAASQLEKIDMLDFAEVVVLNKYDRRGAEDALRDVRKQWRRNRVAFKLPDEQVPVYPTIASQFNDPGVTWMFANLCRLLREKLPGLGTRDSGLGTASRPSPSRGGLGGDGVAVRCDFDPQVDTTLKEPRATVLIPGARVRYLAEIAEQGRTINSRIEKQAEAADRAQALWQALHEIGDAKLPKQLEAYDANDLVPVRPE
;
A
#
# COMPACT_ATOMS: atom_id res chain seq x y z
N PHE A 1 -18.58 21.12 -5.70
CA PHE A 1 -17.68 20.21 -6.44
C PHE A 1 -17.29 19.04 -5.52
N PRO A 2 -18.09 17.97 -5.44
CA PRO A 2 -17.81 16.83 -4.57
C PRO A 2 -16.70 15.94 -5.14
N MET A 3 -15.67 15.72 -4.32
CA MET A 3 -14.60 14.76 -4.55
C MET A 3 -14.76 13.58 -3.59
N TYR A 4 -14.73 12.36 -4.11
CA TYR A 4 -14.75 11.16 -3.29
C TYR A 4 -13.39 10.48 -3.32
N VAL A 5 -12.81 10.24 -2.14
CA VAL A 5 -11.52 9.56 -1.99
C VAL A 5 -11.76 8.19 -1.39
N MET A 6 -11.20 7.16 -2.02
CA MET A 6 -11.28 5.78 -1.54
C MET A 6 -9.95 5.05 -1.71
N THR A 7 -9.87 3.84 -1.18
CA THR A 7 -8.73 2.93 -1.35
C THR A 7 -9.16 1.66 -2.07
N SER A 8 -8.22 0.84 -2.52
CA SER A 8 -8.54 -0.45 -3.16
C SER A 8 -9.17 -1.48 -2.22
N ASP A 9 -9.22 -1.22 -0.91
CA ASP A 9 -9.79 -2.09 0.11
C ASP A 9 -11.28 -1.80 0.34
N TYR A 10 -12.12 -2.24 -0.60
CA TYR A 10 -13.59 -2.18 -0.50
C TYR A 10 -14.24 -3.59 -0.47
N GLY A 11 -13.43 -4.64 -0.41
CA GLY A 11 -13.88 -6.03 -0.48
C GLY A 11 -14.30 -6.44 -1.90
N ALA A 12 -15.55 -6.89 -2.06
CA ALA A 12 -16.06 -7.36 -3.35
C ALA A 12 -16.51 -6.18 -4.24
N ALA A 13 -16.41 -6.34 -5.56
CA ALA A 13 -16.87 -5.34 -6.54
C ALA A 13 -18.33 -4.92 -6.35
N SER A 14 -19.20 -5.83 -5.86
CA SER A 14 -20.60 -5.52 -5.54
C SER A 14 -20.79 -4.53 -4.39
N GLN A 15 -19.77 -4.28 -3.57
CA GLN A 15 -19.84 -3.25 -2.53
C GLN A 15 -19.84 -1.84 -3.14
N LEU A 16 -19.26 -1.65 -4.33
CA LEU A 16 -19.27 -0.35 -5.02
C LEU A 16 -20.69 0.11 -5.37
N GLU A 17 -21.62 -0.83 -5.58
CA GLU A 17 -23.04 -0.53 -5.84
C GLU A 17 -23.76 0.05 -4.61
N LYS A 18 -23.19 -0.11 -3.41
CA LYS A 18 -23.76 0.39 -2.16
C LYS A 18 -23.17 1.72 -1.71
N ILE A 19 -22.22 2.26 -2.47
CA ILE A 19 -21.56 3.53 -2.14
C ILE A 19 -22.28 4.65 -2.88
N ASP A 20 -23.29 5.23 -2.22
CA ASP A 20 -24.09 6.34 -2.78
C ASP A 20 -23.21 7.51 -3.24
N MET A 21 -22.07 7.75 -2.57
CA MET A 21 -21.13 8.81 -2.94
C MET A 21 -20.58 8.67 -4.37
N LEU A 22 -20.53 7.47 -4.96
CA LEU A 22 -20.08 7.27 -6.34
C LEU A 22 -21.08 7.83 -7.37
N ASP A 23 -22.35 7.96 -7.01
CA ASP A 23 -23.37 8.58 -7.85
C ASP A 23 -23.17 10.09 -7.94
N PHE A 24 -22.80 10.73 -6.84
CA PHE A 24 -22.71 12.19 -6.75
C PHE A 24 -21.33 12.76 -7.06
N ALA A 25 -20.25 11.99 -6.85
CA ALA A 25 -18.89 12.49 -6.99
C ALA A 25 -18.55 12.93 -8.42
N GLU A 26 -18.16 14.20 -8.61
CA GLU A 26 -17.67 14.72 -9.89
C GLU A 26 -16.26 14.17 -10.19
N VAL A 27 -15.49 13.92 -9.13
CA VAL A 27 -14.13 13.34 -9.19
C VAL A 27 -14.03 12.22 -8.16
N VAL A 28 -13.52 11.07 -8.60
CA VAL A 28 -13.18 9.95 -7.71
C VAL A 28 -11.66 9.79 -7.66
N VAL A 29 -11.11 9.68 -6.47
CA VAL A 29 -9.67 9.49 -6.24
C VAL A 29 -9.46 8.13 -5.59
N LEU A 30 -8.75 7.25 -6.28
CA LEU A 30 -8.32 5.96 -5.75
C LEU A 30 -6.91 6.12 -5.15
N ASN A 31 -6.86 6.44 -3.86
CA ASN A 31 -5.63 6.65 -3.12
C ASN A 31 -5.04 5.33 -2.60
N LYS A 32 -3.77 5.35 -2.22
CA LYS A 32 -2.97 4.16 -1.86
C LYS A 32 -2.88 3.16 -3.01
N TYR A 33 -2.63 3.68 -4.21
CA TYR A 33 -2.48 2.87 -5.43
C TYR A 33 -1.25 1.95 -5.42
N ASP A 34 -0.41 2.00 -4.37
CA ASP A 34 0.67 1.06 -4.06
C ASP A 34 0.18 -0.32 -3.59
N ARG A 35 -1.10 -0.44 -3.21
CA ARG A 35 -1.65 -1.65 -2.62
C ARG A 35 -1.95 -2.72 -3.67
N ARG A 36 -1.84 -3.98 -3.26
CA ARG A 36 -2.23 -5.12 -4.10
C ARG A 36 -3.70 -4.99 -4.51
N GLY A 37 -3.99 -5.27 -5.77
CA GLY A 37 -5.35 -5.15 -6.33
C GLY A 37 -5.77 -3.72 -6.68
N ALA A 38 -4.86 -2.73 -6.62
CA ALA A 38 -5.20 -1.35 -6.99
C ALA A 38 -5.58 -1.18 -8.48
N GLU A 39 -4.95 -1.94 -9.38
CA GLU A 39 -5.29 -1.94 -10.82
C GLU A 39 -6.70 -2.46 -11.08
N ASP A 40 -7.08 -3.57 -10.43
CA ASP A 40 -8.42 -4.14 -10.52
C ASP A 40 -9.45 -3.20 -9.89
N ALA A 41 -9.10 -2.60 -8.75
CA ALA A 41 -9.91 -1.57 -8.10
C ALA A 41 -10.20 -0.38 -9.02
N LEU A 42 -9.19 0.10 -9.76
CA LEU A 42 -9.37 1.19 -10.72
C LEU A 42 -10.34 0.80 -11.83
N ARG A 43 -10.23 -0.43 -12.36
CA ARG A 43 -11.13 -0.95 -13.40
C ARG A 43 -12.57 -1.05 -12.89
N ASP A 44 -12.76 -1.59 -11.69
CA ASP A 44 -14.07 -1.77 -11.08
C ASP A 44 -14.75 -0.42 -10.77
N VAL A 45 -14.02 0.52 -10.18
CA VAL A 45 -14.54 1.86 -9.88
C VAL A 45 -14.88 2.62 -11.18
N ARG A 46 -14.07 2.51 -12.24
CA ARG A 46 -14.39 3.10 -13.56
C ARG A 46 -15.63 2.48 -14.20
N LYS A 47 -15.78 1.16 -14.10
CA LYS A 47 -16.99 0.45 -14.58
C LYS A 47 -18.22 0.90 -13.80
N GLN A 48 -18.13 0.97 -12.47
CA GLN A 48 -19.23 1.41 -11.63
C GLN A 48 -19.62 2.86 -11.92
N TRP A 49 -18.65 3.77 -12.03
CA TRP A 49 -18.92 5.17 -12.35
C TRP A 49 -19.66 5.33 -13.68
N ARG A 50 -19.26 4.56 -14.71
CA ARG A 50 -19.96 4.55 -16.01
C ARG A 50 -21.38 4.01 -15.89
N ARG A 51 -21.58 2.96 -15.09
CA ARG A 51 -22.90 2.36 -14.85
C ARG A 51 -23.84 3.36 -14.18
N ASN A 52 -23.37 4.04 -13.14
CA ASN A 52 -24.15 5.03 -12.38
C ASN A 52 -24.60 6.22 -13.27
N ARG A 53 -23.82 6.55 -14.30
CA ARG A 53 -24.09 7.68 -15.23
C ARG A 53 -24.59 7.25 -16.61
N VAL A 54 -24.86 5.95 -16.83
CA VAL A 54 -25.31 5.39 -18.12
C VAL A 54 -24.35 5.76 -19.28
N ALA A 55 -23.07 5.97 -18.98
CA ALA A 55 -22.05 6.51 -19.88
C ALA A 55 -21.20 5.39 -20.53
N PHE A 56 -21.86 4.40 -21.14
CA PHE A 56 -21.20 3.18 -21.63
C PHE A 56 -20.22 3.40 -22.80
N LYS A 57 -20.41 4.46 -23.58
CA LYS A 57 -19.55 4.80 -24.74
C LYS A 57 -18.32 5.63 -24.35
N LEU A 58 -18.23 6.08 -23.10
CA LEU A 58 -17.12 6.90 -22.64
C LEU A 58 -15.86 6.03 -22.50
N PRO A 59 -14.73 6.39 -23.14
CA PRO A 59 -13.48 5.66 -23.01
C PRO A 59 -12.95 5.76 -21.58
N ASP A 60 -12.24 4.73 -21.13
CA ASP A 60 -11.73 4.60 -19.76
C ASP A 60 -10.88 5.80 -19.31
N GLU A 61 -10.17 6.43 -20.23
CA GLU A 61 -9.31 7.60 -19.97
C GLU A 61 -10.07 8.89 -19.66
N GLN A 62 -11.33 8.99 -20.10
CA GLN A 62 -12.18 10.16 -19.87
C GLN A 62 -13.02 10.02 -18.59
N VAL A 63 -13.02 8.84 -17.96
CA VAL A 63 -13.69 8.63 -16.69
C VAL A 63 -12.91 9.35 -15.59
N PRO A 64 -13.52 10.24 -14.79
CA PRO A 64 -12.84 11.06 -13.79
C PRO A 64 -12.49 10.26 -12.52
N VAL A 65 -11.79 9.13 -12.70
CA VAL A 65 -11.23 8.29 -11.63
C VAL A 65 -9.71 8.32 -11.72
N TYR A 66 -9.09 8.88 -10.67
CA TYR A 66 -7.66 9.18 -10.64
C TYR A 66 -6.94 8.24 -9.64
N PRO A 67 -5.99 7.41 -10.10
CA PRO A 67 -5.14 6.63 -9.20
C PRO A 67 -4.07 7.55 -8.59
N THR A 68 -3.90 7.52 -7.28
CA THR A 68 -2.94 8.37 -6.57
C THR A 68 -2.19 7.61 -5.48
N ILE A 69 -0.93 8.00 -5.25
CA ILE A 69 -0.16 7.59 -4.08
C ILE A 69 0.23 8.86 -3.32
N ALA A 70 -0.68 9.34 -2.47
CA ALA A 70 -0.46 10.61 -1.74
C ALA A 70 0.75 10.57 -0.77
N SER A 71 1.21 9.38 -0.38
CA SER A 71 2.41 9.21 0.45
C SER A 71 3.72 9.31 -0.34
N GLN A 72 3.67 9.26 -1.67
CA GLN A 72 4.83 9.38 -2.54
C GLN A 72 5.06 10.87 -2.85
N PHE A 73 6.30 11.34 -2.62
CA PHE A 73 6.66 12.69 -3.03
C PHE A 73 6.67 12.78 -4.56
N ASN A 74 6.13 13.89 -5.08
CA ASN A 74 6.01 14.17 -6.51
C ASN A 74 5.27 13.05 -7.29
N ASP A 75 4.14 12.60 -6.73
CA ASP A 75 3.30 11.60 -7.36
C ASP A 75 2.68 12.12 -8.68
N PRO A 76 2.88 11.43 -9.82
CA PRO A 76 2.31 11.83 -11.09
C PRO A 76 0.77 11.74 -11.09
N GLY A 77 0.20 10.78 -10.34
CA GLY A 77 -1.25 10.61 -10.21
C GLY A 77 -1.92 11.80 -9.50
N VAL A 78 -1.36 12.24 -8.38
CA VAL A 78 -1.82 13.45 -7.65
C VAL A 78 -1.73 14.68 -8.56
N THR A 79 -0.62 14.82 -9.27
CA THR A 79 -0.40 15.93 -10.21
C THR A 79 -1.44 15.95 -11.34
N TRP A 80 -1.71 14.78 -11.93
CA TRP A 80 -2.73 14.61 -12.98
C TRP A 80 -4.15 14.91 -12.47
N MET A 81 -4.48 14.44 -11.26
CA MET A 81 -5.77 14.73 -10.61
C MET A 81 -5.94 16.23 -10.36
N PHE A 82 -4.91 16.87 -9.83
CA PHE A 82 -4.91 18.28 -9.51
C PHE A 82 -5.07 19.17 -10.76
N ALA A 83 -4.34 18.87 -11.84
CA ALA A 83 -4.50 19.59 -13.11
C ALA A 83 -5.94 19.49 -13.65
N ASN A 84 -6.55 18.30 -13.57
CA ASN A 84 -7.94 18.12 -13.99
C ASN A 84 -8.95 18.77 -13.05
N LEU A 85 -8.70 18.77 -11.74
CA LEU A 85 -9.52 19.50 -10.78
C LEU A 85 -9.54 20.99 -11.11
N CYS A 86 -8.37 21.59 -11.35
CA CYS A 86 -8.28 23.00 -11.76
C CYS A 86 -9.05 23.26 -13.06
N ARG A 87 -8.92 22.40 -14.07
CA ARG A 87 -9.69 22.51 -15.32
C ARG A 87 -11.20 22.49 -15.07
N LEU A 88 -11.69 21.51 -14.31
CA LEU A 88 -13.11 21.36 -14.00
C LEU A 88 -13.66 22.52 -13.15
N LEU A 89 -12.86 23.04 -12.23
CA LEU A 89 -13.23 24.22 -11.43
C LEU A 89 -13.36 25.48 -12.29
N ARG A 90 -12.47 25.70 -13.27
CA ARG A 90 -12.58 26.82 -14.22
C ARG A 90 -13.88 26.74 -15.03
N GLU A 91 -14.23 25.55 -15.52
CA GLU A 91 -15.48 25.33 -16.27
C GLU A 91 -16.73 25.63 -15.44
N LYS A 92 -16.71 25.31 -14.14
CA LYS A 92 -17.84 25.51 -13.22
C LYS A 92 -17.94 26.93 -12.67
N LEU A 93 -16.85 27.70 -12.69
CA LEU A 93 -16.77 29.08 -12.20
C LEU A 93 -16.36 30.04 -13.33
N PRO A 94 -17.25 30.35 -14.29
CA PRO A 94 -16.94 31.18 -15.45
C PRO A 94 -16.57 32.66 -15.16
N GLY A 95 -16.39 33.04 -13.89
CA GLY A 95 -15.92 34.37 -13.46
C GLY A 95 -14.47 34.43 -12.96
N LEU A 96 -13.77 33.29 -12.88
CA LEU A 96 -12.32 33.23 -12.62
C LEU A 96 -11.57 33.62 -13.91
N GLY A 97 -11.51 34.93 -14.19
CA GLY A 97 -10.92 35.44 -15.42
C GLY A 97 -9.47 35.00 -15.61
N THR A 98 -9.21 34.22 -16.65
CA THR A 98 -7.88 33.99 -17.21
C THR A 98 -7.68 35.04 -18.31
N ARG A 99 -6.67 35.91 -18.22
CA ARG A 99 -6.23 36.66 -19.42
C ARG A 99 -5.55 35.63 -20.31
N ASP A 100 -5.97 35.55 -21.57
CA ASP A 100 -5.23 34.86 -22.63
C ASP A 100 -3.75 35.27 -22.52
N SER A 101 -2.90 34.30 -22.19
CA SER A 101 -1.44 34.40 -22.34
C SER A 101 -1.09 34.29 -23.83
N GLY A 102 -1.60 35.25 -24.61
CA GLY A 102 -1.15 35.50 -25.97
C GLY A 102 0.23 36.14 -25.91
N LEU A 103 1.25 35.41 -26.40
CA LEU A 103 2.57 35.96 -26.69
C LEU A 103 2.42 37.00 -27.82
N GLY A 104 2.23 38.26 -27.45
CA GLY A 104 2.07 39.38 -28.36
C GLY A 104 2.68 40.63 -27.75
N THR A 105 3.71 41.15 -28.40
CA THR A 105 4.41 42.38 -28.07
C THR A 105 3.47 43.58 -27.93
N ALA A 106 3.81 44.45 -26.97
CA ALA A 106 3.47 45.88 -26.85
C ALA A 106 2.26 46.31 -25.97
N SER A 107 2.57 47.33 -25.16
CA SER A 107 1.72 48.27 -24.42
C SER A 107 1.04 47.82 -23.11
N ARG A 108 1.55 48.38 -21.99
CA ARG A 108 0.84 48.47 -20.70
C ARG A 108 -0.50 49.20 -20.91
N PRO A 109 -1.65 48.69 -20.44
CA PRO A 109 -2.80 49.54 -20.24
C PRO A 109 -2.70 50.20 -18.87
N SER A 110 -2.74 51.53 -18.86
CA SER A 110 -2.96 52.35 -17.67
C SER A 110 -4.27 51.99 -16.96
N PRO A 111 -4.39 52.20 -15.63
CA PRO A 111 -5.62 51.92 -14.92
C PRO A 111 -6.63 53.04 -15.19
N SER A 112 -7.54 52.86 -16.15
CA SER A 112 -8.71 53.73 -16.27
C SER A 112 -9.79 53.26 -15.31
N ARG A 113 -9.96 54.06 -14.23
CA ARG A 113 -11.15 54.08 -13.37
C ARG A 113 -12.43 54.19 -14.19
N GLY A 114 -13.45 53.43 -13.81
CA GLY A 114 -14.85 53.75 -14.11
C GLY A 114 -15.81 52.58 -13.91
N GLY A 115 -16.70 52.67 -12.91
CA GLY A 115 -17.99 51.97 -12.92
C GLY A 115 -18.29 50.97 -11.80
N LEU A 116 -18.53 51.49 -10.59
CA LEU A 116 -19.55 51.11 -9.59
C LEU A 116 -20.09 49.66 -9.52
N GLY A 117 -19.93 49.04 -8.34
CA GLY A 117 -20.97 48.19 -7.74
C GLY A 117 -20.58 46.76 -7.37
N GLY A 118 -20.25 46.54 -6.09
CA GLY A 118 -20.18 45.23 -5.43
C GLY A 118 -18.79 44.87 -4.91
N ASP A 119 -18.68 44.57 -3.61
CA ASP A 119 -17.51 43.99 -2.94
C ASP A 119 -17.21 42.57 -3.46
N GLY A 120 -16.87 42.47 -4.75
CA GLY A 120 -16.37 41.26 -5.37
C GLY A 120 -14.86 41.35 -5.43
N VAL A 121 -14.16 40.70 -4.50
CA VAL A 121 -12.74 40.36 -4.70
C VAL A 121 -12.64 39.69 -6.07
N ALA A 122 -12.02 40.36 -7.05
CA ALA A 122 -11.83 39.77 -8.36
C ALA A 122 -10.94 38.53 -8.17
N VAL A 123 -11.55 37.35 -8.15
CA VAL A 123 -10.86 36.08 -7.95
C VAL A 123 -10.04 35.81 -9.22
N ARG A 124 -8.81 36.31 -9.24
CA ARG A 124 -7.83 36.02 -10.28
C ARG A 124 -7.30 34.61 -10.02
N CYS A 125 -7.56 33.69 -10.93
CA CYS A 125 -6.92 32.39 -10.98
C CYS A 125 -6.24 32.26 -12.34
N ASP A 126 -5.02 32.77 -12.41
CA ASP A 126 -4.06 32.68 -13.52
C ASP A 126 -3.24 31.38 -13.48
N PHE A 127 -3.75 30.38 -12.75
CA PHE A 127 -3.07 29.11 -12.57
C PHE A 127 -3.16 28.25 -13.83
N ASP A 128 -2.14 28.32 -14.68
CA ASP A 128 -1.95 27.48 -15.87
C ASP A 128 -0.76 26.52 -15.66
N PRO A 129 -0.98 25.37 -15.02
CA PRO A 129 0.10 24.45 -14.72
C PRO A 129 0.46 23.69 -16.00
N GLN A 130 1.57 24.07 -16.62
CA GLN A 130 2.19 23.38 -17.75
C GLN A 130 2.84 22.07 -17.28
N VAL A 131 2.02 21.15 -16.75
CA VAL A 131 2.50 19.88 -16.21
C VAL A 131 2.33 18.79 -17.25
N ASP A 132 3.38 18.00 -17.39
CA ASP A 132 3.31 16.78 -18.17
C ASP A 132 2.34 15.79 -17.50
N THR A 133 1.20 15.57 -18.15
CA THR A 133 0.16 14.61 -17.72
C THR A 133 0.19 13.31 -18.52
N THR A 134 1.26 13.07 -19.28
CA THR A 134 1.45 11.80 -20.02
C THR A 134 1.60 10.62 -19.06
N LEU A 135 2.24 10.84 -17.92
CA LEU A 135 2.39 9.85 -16.85
C LEU A 135 1.19 9.95 -15.89
N LYS A 136 0.23 9.03 -16.05
CA LYS A 136 -1.01 9.00 -15.23
C LYS A 136 -0.96 7.97 -14.10
N GLU A 137 -0.13 6.95 -14.23
CA GLU A 137 -0.04 5.84 -13.28
C GLU A 137 1.21 5.97 -12.41
N PRO A 138 1.06 6.07 -11.09
CA PRO A 138 2.20 6.19 -10.20
C PRO A 138 2.90 4.85 -10.01
N ARG A 139 4.23 4.87 -10.08
CA ARG A 139 5.07 3.70 -9.79
C ARG A 139 5.50 3.74 -8.34
N ALA A 140 4.99 2.81 -7.53
CA ALA A 140 5.37 2.67 -6.15
C ALA A 140 6.84 2.21 -6.04
N THR A 141 7.67 2.98 -5.33
CA THR A 141 9.00 2.52 -4.89
C THR A 141 8.81 1.55 -3.72
N VAL A 142 8.86 0.25 -3.99
CA VAL A 142 8.62 -0.79 -2.97
C VAL A 142 9.88 -1.01 -2.13
N LEU A 143 9.86 -0.61 -0.85
CA LEU A 143 10.97 -0.86 0.10
C LEU A 143 11.06 -2.34 0.50
N ILE A 144 9.90 -2.97 0.76
CA ILE A 144 9.81 -4.39 1.14
C ILE A 144 9.05 -5.12 0.04
N PRO A 145 9.70 -6.05 -0.69
CA PRO A 145 9.03 -6.85 -1.72
C PRO A 145 7.80 -7.57 -1.15
N GLY A 146 6.73 -7.68 -1.94
CA GLY A 146 5.48 -8.32 -1.51
C GLY A 146 5.64 -9.77 -1.01
N ALA A 147 6.67 -10.48 -1.48
CA ALA A 147 7.02 -11.82 -1.00
C ALA A 147 7.50 -11.85 0.46
N ARG A 148 8.04 -10.74 0.99
CA ARG A 148 8.63 -10.64 2.34
C ARG A 148 7.73 -9.94 3.36
N VAL A 149 6.44 -9.79 3.10
CA VAL A 149 5.51 -9.10 4.01
C VAL A 149 5.43 -9.76 5.39
N ARG A 150 5.67 -11.08 5.48
CA ARG A 150 5.56 -11.86 6.73
C ARG A 150 6.91 -12.20 7.39
N TYR A 151 8.00 -11.53 7.03
CA TYR A 151 9.35 -11.86 7.51
C TYR A 151 9.47 -11.90 9.04
N LEU A 152 8.80 -11.00 9.78
CA LEU A 152 8.79 -11.03 11.25
C LEU A 152 8.06 -12.25 11.82
N ALA A 153 7.00 -12.71 11.16
CA ALA A 153 6.30 -13.91 11.56
C ALA A 153 7.16 -15.16 11.32
N GLU A 154 7.90 -15.19 10.21
CA GLU A 154 8.87 -16.25 9.93
C GLU A 154 9.98 -16.31 10.98
N ILE A 155 10.56 -15.15 11.34
CA ILE A 155 11.57 -15.04 12.40
C ILE A 155 11.00 -15.52 13.75
N ALA A 156 9.78 -15.11 14.09
CA ALA A 156 9.15 -15.54 15.33
C ALA A 156 8.92 -17.05 15.38
N GLU A 157 8.49 -17.66 14.27
CA GLU A 157 8.27 -19.10 14.18
C GLU A 157 9.58 -19.90 14.25
N GLN A 158 10.63 -19.40 13.61
CA GLN A 158 11.99 -19.96 13.75
C GLN A 158 12.46 -19.91 15.20
N GLY A 159 12.26 -18.78 15.90
CA GLY A 159 12.59 -18.64 17.31
C GLY A 159 11.88 -19.67 18.20
N ARG A 160 10.58 -19.87 18.00
CA ARG A 160 9.81 -20.90 18.73
C ARG A 160 10.32 -22.31 18.45
N THR A 161 10.60 -22.61 17.18
CA THR A 161 11.13 -23.92 16.76
C THR A 161 12.48 -24.21 17.43
N ILE A 162 13.37 -23.21 17.46
CA ILE A 162 14.68 -23.33 18.12
C ILE A 162 14.49 -23.58 19.62
N ASN A 163 13.64 -22.82 20.29
CA ASN A 163 13.38 -23.00 21.73
C ASN A 163 12.85 -24.40 22.04
N SER A 164 11.87 -24.89 21.27
CA SER A 164 11.35 -26.25 21.44
C SER A 164 12.42 -27.32 21.23
N ARG A 165 13.36 -27.10 20.30
CA ARG A 165 14.50 -28.01 20.10
C ARG A 165 15.46 -27.97 21.29
N ILE A 166 15.76 -26.78 21.82
CA ILE A 166 16.62 -26.62 23.00
C ILE A 166 16.02 -27.36 24.20
N GLU A 167 14.72 -27.19 24.46
CA GLU A 167 14.02 -27.88 25.56
C GLU A 167 14.14 -29.41 25.43
N LYS A 168 13.91 -29.97 24.23
CA LYS A 168 14.05 -31.42 24.00
C LYS A 168 15.48 -31.92 24.21
N GLN A 169 16.48 -31.14 23.81
CA GLN A 169 17.89 -31.50 24.01
C GLN A 169 18.28 -31.38 25.48
N ALA A 170 17.80 -30.37 26.19
CA ALA A 170 18.01 -30.21 27.63
C ALA A 170 17.41 -31.39 28.41
N GLU A 171 16.16 -31.78 28.11
CA GLU A 171 15.52 -32.94 28.75
C GLU A 171 16.26 -34.25 28.44
N ALA A 172 16.82 -34.40 27.24
CA ALA A 172 17.65 -35.56 26.92
C ALA A 172 18.97 -35.56 27.71
N ALA A 173 19.62 -34.40 27.85
CA ALA A 173 20.84 -34.25 28.64
C ALA A 173 20.59 -34.50 30.14
N ASP A 174 19.50 -33.98 30.69
CA ASP A 174 19.10 -34.19 32.09
C ASP A 174 18.85 -35.67 32.37
N ARG A 175 18.15 -36.38 31.46
CA ARG A 175 17.93 -37.82 31.58
C ARG A 175 19.24 -38.61 31.49
N ALA A 176 20.12 -38.26 30.56
CA ALA A 176 21.42 -38.91 30.43
C ALA A 176 22.26 -38.75 31.72
N GLN A 177 22.25 -37.54 32.30
CA GLN A 177 22.93 -37.23 33.54
C GLN A 177 22.36 -38.02 34.74
N ALA A 178 21.02 -38.09 34.85
CA ALA A 178 20.37 -38.84 35.92
C ALA A 178 20.68 -40.34 35.86
N LEU A 179 20.68 -40.93 34.65
CA LEU A 179 21.06 -42.34 34.45
C LEU A 179 22.53 -42.58 34.82
N TRP A 180 23.42 -41.68 34.42
CA TRP A 180 24.84 -41.77 34.77
C TRP A 180 25.06 -41.73 36.29
N GLN A 181 24.37 -40.82 37.00
CA GLN A 181 24.44 -40.73 38.46
C GLN A 181 23.96 -42.01 39.15
N ALA A 182 22.83 -42.56 38.71
CA ALA A 182 22.31 -43.81 39.26
C ALA A 182 23.29 -44.98 39.07
N LEU A 183 23.90 -45.12 37.89
CA LEU A 183 24.90 -46.15 37.62
C LEU A 183 26.20 -45.94 38.41
N HIS A 184 26.58 -44.68 38.63
CA HIS A 184 27.72 -44.32 39.48
C HIS A 184 27.51 -44.74 40.93
N GLU A 185 26.33 -44.47 41.50
CA GLU A 185 26.01 -44.83 42.89
C GLU A 185 25.91 -46.35 43.10
N ILE A 186 25.44 -47.10 42.10
CA ILE A 186 25.37 -48.57 42.14
C ILE A 186 26.77 -49.19 41.97
N GLY A 187 27.76 -48.42 41.50
CA GLY A 187 29.15 -48.88 41.35
C GLY A 187 29.38 -49.72 40.09
N ASP A 188 28.76 -49.34 38.97
CA ASP A 188 28.98 -50.04 37.69
C ASP A 188 30.46 -50.00 37.28
N ALA A 189 31.06 -51.17 37.08
CA ALA A 189 32.47 -51.33 36.72
C ALA A 189 32.81 -50.83 35.32
N LYS A 190 31.80 -50.72 34.43
CA LYS A 190 31.98 -50.29 33.02
C LYS A 190 31.48 -48.87 32.76
N LEU A 191 31.26 -48.08 33.82
CA LEU A 191 30.75 -46.72 33.70
C LEU A 191 31.77 -45.77 32.99
N PRO A 192 31.39 -45.15 31.86
CA PRO A 192 32.21 -44.13 31.19
C PRO A 192 32.30 -42.85 32.02
N LYS A 193 33.18 -41.93 31.61
CA LYS A 193 33.17 -40.59 32.22
C LYS A 193 31.85 -39.88 31.91
N GLN A 194 31.55 -38.88 32.74
CA GLN A 194 30.34 -38.08 32.60
C GLN A 194 30.22 -37.51 31.17
N LEU A 195 29.04 -37.70 30.55
CA LEU A 195 28.71 -37.31 29.17
C LEU A 195 29.48 -38.06 28.05
N GLU A 196 30.33 -39.04 28.37
CA GLU A 196 30.90 -39.94 27.35
C GLU A 196 29.93 -41.06 27.00
N ALA A 197 29.95 -41.49 25.75
CA ALA A 197 29.16 -42.64 25.29
C ALA A 197 29.77 -43.94 25.81
N TYR A 198 28.93 -44.94 26.06
CA TYR A 198 29.38 -46.32 26.28
C TYR A 198 30.06 -46.87 25.02
N ASP A 199 31.04 -47.76 25.22
CA ASP A 199 31.59 -48.53 24.10
C ASP A 199 30.50 -49.45 23.52
N ALA A 200 30.46 -49.55 22.19
CA ALA A 200 29.45 -50.36 21.51
C ALA A 200 29.46 -51.83 21.95
N ASN A 201 30.63 -52.36 22.36
CA ASN A 201 30.77 -53.74 22.82
C ASN A 201 30.16 -53.98 24.21
N ASP A 202 30.04 -52.94 25.04
CA ASP A 202 29.49 -53.03 26.40
C ASP A 202 27.96 -52.96 26.42
N LEU A 203 27.34 -52.53 25.31
CA LEU A 203 25.89 -52.39 25.16
C LEU A 203 25.21 -53.66 24.61
N VAL A 204 25.98 -54.66 24.18
CA VAL A 204 25.43 -55.91 23.63
C VAL A 204 25.15 -56.89 24.77
N PRO A 205 23.93 -57.46 24.87
CA PRO A 205 23.65 -58.48 25.87
C PRO A 205 24.54 -59.71 25.62
N VAL A 206 25.28 -60.13 26.64
CA VAL A 206 26.04 -61.39 26.61
C VAL A 206 25.04 -62.52 26.38
N ARG A 207 25.12 -63.20 25.22
CA ARG A 207 24.30 -64.38 24.97
C ARG A 207 24.73 -65.48 25.96
N PRO A 208 23.81 -66.08 26.74
CA PRO A 208 24.14 -67.24 27.53
C PRO A 208 24.46 -68.42 26.61
N GLU A 209 25.54 -69.16 26.91
CA GLU A 209 25.90 -70.44 26.27
C GLU A 209 24.92 -71.57 26.61
#